data_AF-A0A359GUW1-F1
#
_entry.id   AF-A0A359GUW1-F1
#
_cell.length_a   1.000
_cell.length_b   1.000
_cell.length_c   1.000
_cell.angle_alpha   90.00
_cell.angle_beta   90.00
_cell.angle_gamma   90.00
#
_symmetry.space_group_name_H-M   'P 1'
#
loop_
_entity.id
_entity.type
_entity.pdbx_description
1 polymer ?
#
loop_
_entity_poly.entity_id
_entity_poly.type
_entity_poly.pdbx_seq_one_letter_code
_entity_poly.pdbx_strand_id
1 'polypeptide(L)'
;GTYIRTIADDLGQELGCGAHIIKLHRTQAGVFEEADCISSKELALEKASMGLDKIDQHLIPMDQAILDLPEVKLPSSTASYVKNGQSVLVRHVPEEGLVRMYEEEQFIGIGCIDDEGKVAPRRLIVN
;
A
#
# COMPACT_ATOMS: atom_id res chain seq x y z
N GLY A 1 2.57 14.73 1.95
CA GLY A 1 2.94 15.57 3.10
C GLY A 1 2.44 17.00 2.99
N THR A 2 1.36 17.25 2.26
CA THR A 2 0.82 18.60 2.06
C THR A 2 -0.03 19.02 3.25
N TYR A 3 0.18 20.25 3.74
CA TYR A 3 -0.55 20.79 4.88
C TYR A 3 -1.70 21.69 4.40
N ILE A 4 -2.90 21.13 4.25
CA ILE A 4 -4.09 21.88 3.79
C ILE A 4 -4.40 23.09 4.70
N ARG A 5 -4.07 23.00 6.00
CA ARG A 5 -4.20 24.12 6.93
C ARG A 5 -3.29 25.29 6.59
N THR A 6 -2.05 25.02 6.19
CA THR A 6 -1.09 26.05 5.76
C THR A 6 -1.58 26.73 4.50
N ILE A 7 -2.07 25.95 3.52
CA ILE A 7 -2.66 26.51 2.29
C ILE A 7 -3.82 27.46 2.61
N ALA A 8 -4.70 27.11 3.55
CA ALA A 8 -5.80 27.98 3.95
C ALA A 8 -5.31 29.26 4.61
N ASP A 9 -4.31 29.18 5.49
CA ASP A 9 -3.71 30.35 6.15
C ASP A 9 -3.04 31.27 5.12
N ASP A 10 -2.19 30.72 4.24
CA ASP A 10 -1.49 31.44 3.16
C ASP A 10 -2.49 32.18 2.27
N LEU A 11 -3.56 31.52 1.83
CA LEU A 11 -4.62 32.14 1.03
C LEU A 11 -5.34 33.25 1.80
N GLY A 12 -5.57 33.05 3.09
CA GLY A 12 -6.15 34.08 3.96
C GLY A 12 -5.27 35.32 4.08
N GLN A 13 -3.95 35.14 4.16
CA GLN A 13 -2.99 36.24 4.16
C GLN A 13 -2.99 36.97 2.82
N GLU A 14 -2.96 36.25 1.70
CA GLU A 14 -3.02 36.84 0.35
C GLU A 14 -4.30 37.65 0.11
N LEU A 15 -5.42 37.22 0.68
CA LEU A 15 -6.72 37.92 0.62
C LEU A 15 -6.83 39.07 1.63
N GLY A 16 -5.87 39.22 2.55
CA GLY A 16 -5.82 40.31 3.54
C GLY A 16 -6.82 40.22 4.69
N CYS A 17 -7.55 39.10 4.83
CA CYS A 17 -8.55 38.90 5.87
C CYS A 17 -8.20 37.78 6.86
N GLY A 18 -7.20 36.95 6.55
CA GLY A 18 -6.90 35.72 7.27
C GLY A 18 -7.95 34.62 7.00
N ALA A 19 -7.53 33.36 7.11
CA ALA A 19 -8.44 32.23 6.94
C ALA A 19 -7.96 31.02 7.75
N HIS A 20 -8.90 30.14 8.08
CA HIS A 20 -8.62 28.87 8.75
C HIS A 20 -9.60 27.80 8.26
N ILE A 21 -9.21 26.54 8.40
CA ILE A 21 -10.05 25.40 8.05
C ILE A 21 -11.15 25.20 9.10
N ILE A 22 -12.42 25.23 8.67
CA ILE A 22 -13.58 24.89 9.51
C ILE A 22 -14.03 23.42 9.37
N LYS A 23 -13.72 22.80 8.23
CA LYS A 23 -13.99 21.40 7.93
C LYS A 23 -12.97 20.89 6.92
N LEU A 24 -12.45 19.70 7.16
CA LEU A 24 -11.60 18.99 6.22
C LEU A 24 -12.05 17.53 6.18
N HIS A 25 -12.26 17.03 4.97
CA HIS A 25 -12.64 15.65 4.73
C HIS A 25 -11.73 15.09 3.65
N ARG A 26 -11.11 13.93 3.91
CA ARG A 26 -10.22 13.29 2.95
C ARG A 26 -11.04 12.23 2.19
N THR A 27 -11.18 12.44 0.89
CA THR A 27 -11.95 11.56 0.01
C THR A 27 -11.10 10.46 -0.63
N GLN A 28 -9.77 10.56 -0.57
CA GLN A 28 -8.86 9.60 -1.19
C GLN A 28 -7.51 9.53 -0.46
N ALA A 29 -6.90 8.33 -0.42
CA ALA A 29 -5.54 8.10 0.03
C ALA A 29 -4.87 7.01 -0.83
N GLY A 30 -3.99 7.42 -1.77
CA GLY A 30 -3.45 6.49 -2.75
C GLY A 30 -4.56 5.93 -3.65
N VAL A 31 -4.65 4.62 -3.74
CA VAL A 31 -5.71 3.93 -4.49
C VAL A 31 -7.05 3.81 -3.73
N PHE A 32 -7.07 4.15 -2.44
CA PHE A 32 -8.27 4.00 -1.60
C PHE A 32 -9.13 5.24 -1.67
N GLU A 33 -10.42 5.06 -1.92
CA GLU A 33 -11.42 6.10 -1.99
C GLU A 33 -12.36 6.06 -0.77
N GLU A 34 -13.16 7.12 -0.60
CA GLU A 34 -14.17 7.19 0.44
C GLU A 34 -15.18 6.02 0.37
N ALA A 35 -15.45 5.50 -0.83
CA ALA A 35 -16.32 4.35 -1.01
C ALA A 35 -15.78 3.05 -0.39
N ASP A 36 -14.46 2.93 -0.20
CA ASP A 36 -13.82 1.79 0.45
C ASP A 36 -13.88 1.89 1.98
N CYS A 37 -14.32 3.02 2.53
CA CYS A 37 -14.33 3.26 3.96
C CYS A 37 -15.58 2.64 4.61
N ILE A 38 -15.37 2.00 5.76
CA ILE A 38 -16.43 1.59 6.68
C ILE A 38 -16.39 2.45 7.95
N SER A 39 -17.55 2.88 8.44
CA SER A 39 -17.59 3.65 9.68
C SER A 39 -17.27 2.77 10.90
N SER A 40 -16.66 3.34 11.92
CA SER A 40 -16.39 2.61 13.18
C SER A 40 -17.66 2.11 13.86
N LYS A 41 -18.79 2.80 13.66
CA LYS A 41 -20.11 2.41 14.19
C LYS A 41 -20.64 1.16 13.48
N GLU A 42 -20.59 1.12 12.15
CA GLU A 42 -20.99 -0.06 11.37
C GLU A 42 -20.09 -1.25 11.69
N LEU A 43 -18.77 -1.03 11.74
CA LEU A 43 -17.80 -2.07 12.08
C LEU A 43 -18.09 -2.68 13.48
N ALA A 44 -18.43 -1.85 14.47
CA ALA A 44 -18.78 -2.32 15.80
C ALA A 44 -20.09 -3.13 15.82
N LEU A 45 -21.08 -2.73 15.02
CA LEU A 45 -22.37 -3.42 14.90
C LEU A 45 -22.21 -4.79 14.23
N GLU A 46 -21.43 -4.85 13.14
CA GLU A 46 -21.15 -6.11 12.44
C GLU A 46 -20.36 -7.07 13.32
N LYS A 47 -19.36 -6.58 14.06
CA LYS A 47 -18.60 -7.40 15.01
C LYS A 47 -19.51 -8.01 16.07
N ALA A 48 -20.42 -7.21 16.62
CA ALA A 48 -21.33 -7.66 17.68
C ALA A 48 -22.37 -8.69 17.18
N SER A 49 -22.79 -8.59 15.92
CA SER A 49 -23.84 -9.45 15.35
C SER A 49 -23.30 -10.70 14.66
N MET A 50 -22.13 -10.62 14.01
CA MET A 50 -21.59 -11.66 13.12
C MET A 50 -20.18 -12.13 13.50
N GLY A 51 -19.54 -11.53 14.51
CA GLY A 51 -18.21 -11.94 14.98
C GLY A 51 -17.05 -11.38 14.14
N LEU A 52 -15.85 -11.92 14.35
CA LEU A 52 -14.62 -11.44 13.72
C LEU A 52 -14.52 -11.80 12.24
N ASP A 53 -15.03 -12.96 11.81
CA ASP A 53 -14.99 -13.39 10.41
C ASP A 53 -15.65 -12.37 9.47
N LYS A 54 -16.69 -11.68 9.96
CA LYS A 54 -17.34 -10.61 9.19
C LYS A 54 -16.46 -9.37 9.07
N ILE A 55 -15.68 -9.06 10.11
CA ILE A 55 -14.74 -7.95 10.12
C ILE A 55 -13.58 -8.23 9.16
N ASP A 56 -13.10 -9.45 9.14
CA ASP A 56 -12.01 -9.86 8.26
C ASP A 56 -12.37 -9.71 6.77
N GLN A 57 -13.67 -9.76 6.42
CA GLN A 57 -14.15 -9.50 5.05
C GLN A 57 -13.96 -8.04 4.60
N HIS A 58 -13.79 -7.10 5.52
CA HIS A 58 -13.48 -5.69 5.20
C HIS A 58 -11.99 -5.45 5.04
N LEU A 59 -11.13 -6.44 5.36
CA LEU A 59 -9.69 -6.30 5.15
C LEU A 59 -9.38 -6.31 3.66
N ILE A 60 -8.54 -5.38 3.27
CA ILE A 60 -8.05 -5.24 1.90
C ILE A 60 -6.70 -5.98 1.78
N PRO A 61 -6.40 -6.61 0.64
CA PRO A 61 -5.08 -7.19 0.39
C PRO A 61 -3.94 -6.21 0.68
N MET A 62 -2.89 -6.71 1.34
CA MET A 62 -1.81 -5.86 1.87
C MET A 62 -0.98 -5.15 0.79
N ASP A 63 -0.97 -5.69 -0.41
CA ASP A 63 -0.30 -5.19 -1.61
C ASP A 63 -1.18 -4.21 -2.42
N GLN A 64 -2.47 -4.07 -2.08
CA GLN A 64 -3.38 -3.16 -2.77
C GLN A 64 -2.86 -1.71 -2.79
N ALA A 65 -2.19 -1.28 -1.71
CA ALA A 65 -1.65 0.07 -1.58
C ALA A 65 -0.49 0.39 -2.54
N ILE A 66 0.07 -0.63 -3.19
CA ILE A 66 1.28 -0.55 -4.02
C ILE A 66 1.09 -1.23 -5.38
N LEU A 67 -0.16 -1.32 -5.88
CA LEU A 67 -0.47 -1.93 -7.16
C LEU A 67 0.19 -1.25 -8.37
N ASP A 68 0.61 0.01 -8.21
CA ASP A 68 1.36 0.76 -9.19
C ASP A 68 2.79 0.22 -9.40
N LEU A 69 3.33 -0.52 -8.43
CA LEU A 69 4.61 -1.21 -8.58
C LEU A 69 4.46 -2.41 -9.53
N PRO A 70 5.43 -2.65 -10.43
CA PRO A 70 5.45 -3.83 -11.29
C PRO A 70 5.41 -5.13 -10.50
N GLU A 71 4.72 -6.12 -11.04
CA GLU A 71 4.58 -7.45 -10.45
C GLU A 71 5.68 -8.40 -10.95
N VAL A 72 6.22 -9.22 -10.04
CA VAL A 72 7.14 -10.31 -10.33
C VAL A 72 6.66 -11.59 -9.65
N LYS A 73 6.22 -12.56 -10.46
CA LYS A 73 5.85 -13.91 -9.98
C LYS A 73 7.07 -14.82 -9.97
N LEU A 74 7.31 -15.45 -8.83
CA LEU A 74 8.42 -16.36 -8.57
C LEU A 74 7.90 -17.78 -8.38
N PRO A 75 8.48 -18.78 -9.07
CA PRO A 75 8.29 -20.18 -8.69
C PRO A 75 8.77 -20.41 -7.25
N SER A 76 8.16 -21.36 -6.52
CA SER A 76 8.48 -21.61 -5.09
C SER A 76 9.95 -21.95 -4.86
N SER A 77 10.60 -22.61 -5.83
CA SER A 77 12.04 -22.88 -5.81
C SER A 77 12.90 -21.60 -5.81
N THR A 78 12.44 -20.55 -6.49
CA THR A 78 13.13 -19.25 -6.57
C THR A 78 12.74 -18.35 -5.40
N ALA A 79 11.45 -18.33 -5.03
CA ALA A 79 10.94 -17.57 -3.90
C ALA A 79 11.62 -17.99 -2.57
N SER A 80 12.00 -19.26 -2.44
CA SER A 80 12.75 -19.76 -1.28
C SER A 80 14.10 -19.05 -1.09
N TYR A 81 14.83 -18.76 -2.18
CA TYR A 81 16.10 -18.03 -2.09
C TYR A 81 15.87 -16.57 -1.69
N VAL A 82 14.85 -15.93 -2.27
CA VAL A 82 14.45 -14.55 -1.93
C VAL A 82 14.04 -14.45 -0.46
N LYS A 83 13.24 -15.39 0.05
CA LYS A 83 12.85 -15.45 1.46
C LYS A 83 14.04 -15.60 2.41
N ASN A 84 15.16 -16.12 1.93
CA ASN A 84 16.44 -16.22 2.65
C ASN A 84 17.40 -15.04 2.38
N GLY A 85 16.93 -13.97 1.75
CA GLY A 85 17.72 -12.74 1.55
C GLY A 85 18.58 -12.71 0.29
N GLN A 86 18.44 -13.69 -0.61
CA GLN A 86 19.27 -13.78 -1.82
C GLN A 86 18.62 -13.10 -3.02
N SER A 87 19.43 -12.40 -3.83
CA SER A 87 18.99 -11.89 -5.15
C SER A 87 18.84 -13.04 -6.15
N VAL A 88 17.81 -12.96 -6.99
CA VAL A 88 17.50 -13.99 -7.98
C VAL A 88 17.37 -13.41 -9.38
N LEU A 89 17.82 -14.16 -10.39
CA LEU A 89 17.63 -13.78 -11.79
C LEU A 89 16.23 -14.18 -12.26
N VAL A 90 15.45 -13.20 -12.69
CA VAL A 90 14.08 -13.40 -13.19
C VAL A 90 13.95 -12.75 -14.55
N ARG A 91 13.20 -13.36 -15.46
CA ARG A 91 12.97 -12.82 -16.81
C ARG A 91 11.80 -11.83 -16.79
N HIS A 92 11.81 -10.88 -17.71
CA HIS A 92 10.72 -9.90 -17.92
C HIS A 92 10.47 -9.01 -16.70
N VAL A 93 11.54 -8.63 -16.00
CA VAL A 93 11.50 -7.63 -14.92
C VAL A 93 11.86 -6.24 -15.46
N PRO A 94 11.44 -5.16 -14.79
CA PRO A 94 11.92 -3.80 -15.09
C PRO A 94 13.45 -3.69 -15.02
N GLU A 95 14.01 -2.65 -15.65
CA GLU A 95 15.45 -2.39 -15.60
C GLU A 95 15.91 -1.87 -14.23
N GLU A 96 15.04 -1.16 -13.51
CA GLU A 96 15.32 -0.57 -12.20
C GLU A 96 14.05 -0.43 -11.35
N GLY A 97 14.23 -0.09 -10.08
CA GLY A 97 13.14 0.29 -9.18
C GLY A 97 12.59 -0.84 -8.32
N LEU A 98 11.45 -0.56 -7.69
CA LEU A 98 10.78 -1.47 -6.77
C LEU A 98 9.77 -2.36 -7.51
N VAL A 99 9.63 -3.59 -7.03
CA VAL A 99 8.67 -4.56 -7.56
C VAL A 99 7.89 -5.24 -6.43
N ARG A 100 6.65 -5.63 -6.70
CA ARG A 100 5.90 -6.57 -5.85
C ARG A 100 6.30 -7.99 -6.22
N MET A 101 6.63 -8.80 -5.22
CA MET A 101 7.03 -10.18 -5.42
C MET A 101 5.94 -11.12 -4.92
N TYR A 102 5.67 -12.17 -5.71
CA TYR A 102 4.68 -13.19 -5.39
C TYR A 102 5.30 -14.58 -5.50
N GLU A 103 4.97 -15.46 -4.57
CA GLU A 103 5.15 -16.91 -4.70
C GLU A 103 3.81 -17.48 -5.18
N GLU A 104 3.75 -17.90 -6.45
CA GLU A 104 2.48 -18.21 -7.13
C GLU A 104 1.53 -17.00 -7.11
N GLU A 105 0.43 -17.05 -6.35
CA GLU A 105 -0.51 -15.94 -6.15
C GLU A 105 -0.37 -15.28 -4.77
N GLN A 106 0.53 -15.76 -3.90
CA GLN A 106 0.73 -15.21 -2.58
C GLN A 106 1.74 -14.06 -2.63
N PHE A 107 1.35 -12.87 -2.21
CA PHE A 107 2.28 -11.75 -2.02
C PHE A 107 3.28 -12.09 -0.91
N ILE A 108 4.58 -11.99 -1.22
CA ILE A 108 5.66 -12.30 -0.27
C ILE A 108 6.48 -11.06 0.14
N GLY A 109 6.27 -9.93 -0.54
CA GLY A 109 6.90 -8.66 -0.17
C GLY A 109 7.34 -7.80 -1.36
N ILE A 110 8.13 -6.79 -1.05
CA ILE A 110 8.68 -5.83 -2.01
C ILE A 110 10.14 -6.21 -2.30
N GLY A 111 10.47 -6.30 -3.59
CA GLY A 111 11.82 -6.43 -4.12
C GLY A 111 12.32 -5.13 -4.73
N CYS A 112 13.59 -5.12 -5.11
CA CYS A 112 14.23 -4.06 -5.87
C CYS A 112 15.13 -4.70 -6.93
N ILE A 113 15.19 -4.12 -8.12
CA ILE A 113 16.17 -4.52 -9.13
C ILE A 113 17.55 -3.98 -8.70
N ASP A 114 18.51 -4.87 -8.50
CA ASP A 114 19.88 -4.50 -8.13
C ASP A 114 20.75 -4.17 -9.36
N ASP A 115 22.00 -3.75 -9.11
CA ASP A 115 22.94 -3.32 -10.15
C ASP A 115 23.29 -4.45 -11.16
N GLU A 116 23.03 -5.71 -10.82
CA GLU A 116 23.21 -6.87 -11.69
C GLU A 116 21.92 -7.26 -12.45
N GLY A 117 20.86 -6.46 -12.32
CA GLY A 117 19.56 -6.72 -12.93
C GLY A 117 18.80 -7.88 -12.26
N LYS A 118 19.17 -8.26 -11.04
CA LYS A 118 18.48 -9.32 -10.28
C LYS A 118 17.43 -8.72 -9.37
N VAL A 119 16.43 -9.52 -9.03
CA VAL A 119 15.42 -9.15 -8.04
C VAL A 119 15.99 -9.45 -6.64
N ALA A 120 16.30 -8.39 -5.90
CA ALA A 120 16.79 -8.45 -4.53
C ALA A 120 15.65 -8.19 -3.53
N PRO A 121 15.55 -8.94 -2.41
CA PRO A 121 14.53 -8.69 -1.40
C PRO A 121 14.79 -7.36 -0.68
N ARG A 122 13.77 -6.48 -0.63
CA ARG A 122 13.85 -5.19 0.07
C ARG A 122 13.06 -5.20 1.38
N ARG A 123 11.83 -5.73 1.35
CA ARG A 123 10.98 -5.90 2.52
C ARG A 123 10.08 -7.11 2.33
N LEU A 124 10.30 -8.14 3.14
CA LEU A 124 9.51 -9.37 3.09
C LEU A 124 8.45 -9.38 4.17
N ILE A 125 7.38 -10.12 3.90
CA ILE A 125 6.35 -10.44 4.89
C ILE A 125 6.82 -11.68 5.68
N VAL A 126 6.58 -11.66 6.98
CA VAL A 126 6.86 -12.82 7.84
C VAL A 126 5.69 -13.78 7.67
N ASN A 127 5.99 -14.98 7.19
CA ASN A 127 5.09 -16.13 7.26
C ASN A 127 5.30 -16.86 8.59
#